data_AF-A0A9D7W4D9-F1
#
_entry.id   AF-A0A9D7W4D9-F1
#
_cell.length_a   1.000
_cell.length_b   1.000
_cell.length_c   1.000
_cell.angle_alpha   90.00
_cell.angle_beta   90.00
_cell.angle_gamma   90.00
#
_symmetry.space_group_name_H-M   'P 1'
#
loop_
_entity.id
_entity.type
_entity.pdbx_description
1 polymer ?
#
loop_
_entity_poly.entity_id
_entity_poly.type
_entity_poly.pdbx_seq_one_letter_code
_entity_poly.pdbx_strand_id
1 'polypeptide(L)'
;GGMYCDLDYEFIRPYSYGDSELVLGYEFDQSYGDPCNQIANFVFASVPGHLFWKDVLLDLQHNPPQATSYLDICGMTGPGLLSRIYKENYQRYSNVTVEPRRVFHPFRMRGKNERQILLNNGMTIGVHHASGSWRERWTLTYLKKKLRKLWIN
;
A
#
# COMPACT_ATOMS: atom_id res chain seq x y z
N GLY A 1 -13.25 12.63 1.56
CA GLY A 1 -13.95 11.37 1.31
C GLY A 1 -13.94 11.08 -0.17
N GLY A 2 -14.50 9.94 -0.56
CA GLY A 2 -14.34 9.36 -1.90
C GLY A 2 -13.26 8.28 -1.91
N MET A 3 -12.93 7.80 -3.12
CA MET A 3 -11.86 6.84 -3.35
C MET A 3 -10.62 7.56 -3.86
N TYR A 4 -9.47 7.19 -3.30
CA TYR A 4 -8.15 7.49 -3.84
C TYR A 4 -7.59 6.23 -4.48
N CYS A 5 -6.93 6.38 -5.62
CA CYS A 5 -6.14 5.34 -6.25
C CYS A 5 -4.96 5.95 -7.01
N ASP A 6 -3.81 5.30 -6.97
CA ASP A 6 -2.65 5.66 -7.78
C ASP A 6 -2.97 5.51 -9.28
N LEU A 7 -2.31 6.31 -10.13
CA LEU A 7 -2.55 6.31 -11.58
C LEU A 7 -2.07 5.04 -12.29
N ASP A 8 -1.19 4.27 -11.65
CA ASP A 8 -0.73 2.95 -12.09
C ASP A 8 -1.48 1.81 -11.38
N TYR A 9 -2.66 2.10 -10.82
CA TYR A 9 -3.57 1.10 -10.27
C TYR A 9 -4.58 0.63 -11.33
N GLU A 10 -4.63 -0.68 -11.58
CA GLU A 10 -5.59 -1.30 -12.50
C GLU A 10 -6.69 -2.01 -11.70
N PHE A 11 -7.94 -1.57 -11.83
CA PHE A 11 -9.09 -2.35 -11.40
C PHE A 11 -9.40 -3.43 -12.43
N ILE A 12 -9.37 -4.70 -12.01
CA ILE A 12 -9.74 -5.86 -12.83
C ILE A 12 -11.15 -6.35 -12.54
N ARG A 13 -11.78 -5.86 -11.45
CA ARG A 13 -13.17 -6.10 -11.08
C ARG A 13 -13.77 -4.86 -10.42
N PRO A 14 -15.10 -4.67 -10.50
CA PRO A 14 -15.79 -3.67 -9.69
C PRO A 14 -15.60 -3.94 -8.20
N TYR A 15 -15.53 -2.87 -7.41
CA TYR A 15 -15.45 -2.96 -5.96
C TYR A 15 -16.52 -2.09 -5.33
N SER A 16 -17.38 -2.72 -4.53
CA SER A 16 -18.40 -2.02 -3.76
C SER A 16 -17.89 -1.76 -2.36
N TYR A 17 -17.79 -0.49 -1.99
CA TYR A 17 -17.36 -0.03 -0.67
C TYR A 17 -18.40 0.87 0.02
N GLY A 18 -19.64 0.86 -0.49
CA GLY A 18 -20.71 1.72 0.01
C GLY A 18 -21.13 1.45 1.46
N ASP A 19 -20.87 0.23 1.95
CA ASP A 19 -21.23 -0.20 3.30
C ASP A 19 -20.15 0.11 4.34
N SER A 20 -18.99 0.64 3.93
CA SER A 20 -17.85 0.94 4.82
C SER A 20 -17.66 2.44 5.00
N GLU A 21 -17.33 2.88 6.22
CA GLU A 21 -16.97 4.28 6.46
C GLU A 21 -15.51 4.58 6.08
N LEU A 22 -14.65 3.58 6.20
CA LEU A 22 -13.24 3.61 5.78
C LEU A 22 -12.87 2.25 5.19
N VAL A 23 -12.30 2.28 3.99
CA VAL A 23 -11.65 1.13 3.36
C VAL A 23 -10.16 1.38 3.27
N LEU A 24 -9.40 0.47 3.87
CA LEU A 24 -7.95 0.36 3.74
C LEU A 24 -7.60 -0.99 3.12
N GLY A 25 -6.38 -1.13 2.63
CA GLY A 25 -5.81 -2.40 2.21
C GLY A 25 -4.48 -2.67 2.87
N TYR A 26 -4.09 -3.93 2.98
CA TYR A 26 -2.72 -4.27 3.36
C TYR A 26 -1.77 -4.25 2.15
N GLU A 27 -0.64 -3.54 2.27
CA GLU A 27 0.53 -3.71 1.39
C GLU A 27 1.34 -4.95 1.80
N PHE A 28 1.50 -5.14 3.11
CA PHE A 28 2.06 -6.32 3.76
C PHE A 28 1.06 -6.89 4.76
N ASP A 29 0.95 -8.21 4.76
CA ASP A 29 -0.05 -8.94 5.55
C ASP A 29 0.58 -10.19 6.17
N GLN A 30 0.70 -10.20 7.50
CA GLN A 30 1.31 -11.29 8.26
C GLN A 30 0.57 -12.62 8.06
N SER A 31 -0.73 -12.58 7.77
CA SER A 31 -1.51 -13.80 7.48
C SER A 31 -1.06 -14.49 6.19
N TYR A 32 -0.32 -13.78 5.32
CA TYR A 32 0.27 -14.29 4.09
C TYR A 32 1.80 -14.42 4.15
N GLY A 33 2.40 -14.35 5.35
CA GLY A 33 3.82 -14.58 5.57
C GLY A 33 4.72 -13.34 5.36
N ASP A 34 4.13 -12.16 5.23
CA ASP A 34 4.90 -10.91 5.28
C ASP A 34 5.41 -10.62 6.71
N PRO A 35 6.50 -9.85 6.87
CA PRO A 35 7.10 -9.61 8.19
C PRO A 35 6.22 -8.76 9.13
N CYS A 36 5.29 -7.96 8.59
CA CYS A 36 4.42 -7.08 9.36
C CYS A 36 3.10 -6.81 8.63
N ASN A 37 2.12 -6.31 9.37
CA ASN A 37 0.92 -5.71 8.78
C ASN A 37 1.23 -4.24 8.46
N GLN A 38 1.10 -3.88 7.19
CA GLN A 38 1.33 -2.52 6.71
C GLN A 38 0.16 -2.09 5.83
N ILE A 39 -0.48 -0.97 6.17
CA ILE A 39 -1.53 -0.34 5.39
C ILE A 39 -0.94 0.24 4.10
N ALA A 40 -1.58 -0.07 2.99
CA ALA A 40 -1.28 0.45 1.67
C ALA A 40 -1.64 1.94 1.54
N ASN A 41 -0.87 2.67 0.74
CA ASN A 41 -1.14 4.07 0.39
C ASN A 41 -1.46 4.29 -1.10
N PHE A 42 -1.73 3.23 -1.86
CA PHE A 42 -1.99 3.28 -3.31
C PHE A 42 -3.48 3.13 -3.67
N VAL A 43 -4.32 2.65 -2.76
CA VAL A 43 -5.79 2.62 -2.89
C VAL A 43 -6.44 2.62 -1.52
N PHE A 44 -7.43 3.48 -1.32
CA PHE A 44 -8.25 3.56 -0.11
C PHE A 44 -9.51 4.40 -0.38
N ALA A 45 -10.53 4.25 0.45
CA ALA A 45 -11.75 5.03 0.34
C ALA A 45 -12.27 5.42 1.72
N SER A 46 -13.02 6.52 1.81
CA SER A 46 -13.74 6.85 3.03
C SER A 46 -14.95 7.74 2.78
N VAL A 47 -15.84 7.80 3.76
CA VAL A 47 -16.83 8.87 3.86
C VAL A 47 -16.13 10.23 4.06
N PRO A 48 -16.74 11.35 3.64
CA PRO A 48 -16.25 12.68 4.00
C PRO A 48 -16.11 12.84 5.51
N GLY A 49 -15.01 13.46 5.98
CA GLY A 49 -14.81 13.76 7.40
C GLY A 49 -14.43 12.57 8.30
N HIS A 50 -14.14 11.38 7.75
CA HIS A 50 -13.75 10.24 8.57
C HIS A 50 -12.55 10.54 9.49
N LEU A 51 -12.64 10.12 10.76
CA LEU A 51 -11.72 10.51 11.83
C LEU A 51 -10.26 10.11 11.55
N PHE A 52 -10.04 8.98 10.88
CA PHE A 52 -8.72 8.51 10.48
C PHE A 52 -7.91 9.59 9.73
N TRP A 53 -8.53 10.27 8.75
CA TRP A 53 -7.82 11.30 7.98
C TRP A 53 -7.54 12.55 8.79
N LYS A 54 -8.42 12.88 9.74
CA LYS A 54 -8.17 13.96 10.69
C LYS A 54 -6.94 13.64 11.54
N ASP A 55 -6.86 12.43 12.08
CA ASP A 55 -5.71 12.00 12.89
C ASP A 55 -4.41 11.99 12.06
N VAL A 56 -4.45 11.52 10.80
CA VAL A 56 -3.30 11.57 9.88
C VAL A 56 -2.84 13.01 9.62
N LEU A 57 -3.76 13.92 9.31
CA LEU A 57 -3.43 15.33 9.05
C LEU A 57 -2.92 16.05 10.29
N LEU A 58 -3.52 15.81 11.46
CA LEU A 58 -3.06 16.37 12.72
C LEU A 58 -1.67 15.86 13.06
N ASP A 59 -1.38 14.58 12.85
CA ASP A 59 -0.04 14.04 13.07
C ASP A 59 0.99 14.70 12.16
N LEU A 60 0.70 14.87 10.88
CA LEU A 60 1.59 15.59 9.94
C LEU A 60 1.81 17.06 10.33
N GLN A 61 0.80 17.72 10.90
CA GLN A 61 0.90 19.11 11.37
C GLN A 61 1.77 19.23 12.64
N HIS A 62 1.59 18.32 13.61
CA HIS A 62 2.33 18.35 14.87
C HIS A 62 3.73 17.75 14.76
N ASN A 63 3.91 16.78 13.86
CA ASN A 63 5.14 16.03 13.63
C ASN A 63 5.55 16.13 12.15
N PRO A 64 5.89 17.34 11.65
CA PRO A 64 6.21 17.53 10.24
C PRO A 64 7.43 16.68 9.84
N PRO A 65 7.33 15.88 8.76
CA PRO A 65 8.35 14.91 8.42
C PRO A 65 9.64 15.57 7.94
N GLN A 66 10.76 15.21 8.56
CA GLN A 66 12.11 15.62 8.18
C GLN A 66 12.86 14.45 7.52
N ALA A 67 12.72 14.29 6.21
CA ALA A 67 13.38 13.21 5.48
C ALA A 67 14.84 13.56 5.19
N THR A 68 15.75 12.62 5.46
CA THR A 68 17.18 12.74 5.12
C THR A 68 17.56 11.86 3.92
N SER A 69 16.70 10.90 3.59
CA SER A 69 16.84 9.96 2.48
C SER A 69 15.48 9.72 1.83
N TYR A 70 15.49 9.38 0.54
CA TYR A 70 14.29 8.97 -0.19
C TYR A 70 13.63 7.70 0.40
N LEU A 71 14.40 6.90 1.15
CA LEU A 71 13.89 5.72 1.85
C LEU A 71 13.01 6.08 3.06
N ASP A 72 13.23 7.26 3.65
CA ASP A 72 12.49 7.71 4.84
C ASP A 72 11.03 8.02 4.48
N ILE A 73 10.80 8.48 3.25
CA ILE A 73 9.48 8.94 2.75
C ILE A 73 8.40 7.87 2.95
N CYS A 74 8.68 6.61 2.62
CA CYS A 74 7.71 5.51 2.79
C CYS A 74 7.29 5.33 4.25
N GLY A 75 8.19 5.56 5.19
CA GLY A 75 7.92 5.49 6.62
C GLY A 75 7.19 6.72 7.17
N MET A 76 7.53 7.90 6.64
CA MET A 76 7.13 9.20 7.19
C MET A 76 5.80 9.73 6.66
N THR A 77 5.52 9.54 5.36
CA THR A 77 4.32 10.06 4.70
C THR A 77 3.55 9.02 3.91
N GLY A 78 4.15 7.86 3.70
CA GLY A 78 3.56 6.76 2.94
C GLY A 78 2.89 5.69 3.81
N PRO A 79 3.02 4.40 3.43
CA PRO A 79 2.44 3.26 4.13
C PRO A 79 2.75 3.20 5.62
N GLY A 80 3.95 3.64 6.04
CA GLY A 80 4.36 3.65 7.44
C GLY A 80 3.51 4.58 8.31
N LEU A 81 3.22 5.79 7.84
CA LEU A 81 2.39 6.76 8.54
C LEU A 81 0.97 6.22 8.72
N LEU A 82 0.35 5.77 7.63
CA LEU A 82 -1.02 5.24 7.66
C LEU A 82 -1.13 4.04 8.61
N SER A 83 -0.13 3.15 8.58
CA SER A 83 -0.07 1.98 9.45
C SER A 83 0.04 2.36 10.92
N ARG A 84 0.91 3.33 11.25
CA ARG A 84 1.09 3.80 12.62
C ARG A 84 -0.19 4.41 13.17
N ILE A 85 -0.76 5.38 12.46
CA ILE A 85 -1.98 6.07 12.88
C ILE A 85 -3.14 5.09 13.04
N TYR A 86 -3.30 4.18 12.07
CA TYR A 86 -4.33 3.15 12.15
C TYR A 86 -4.13 2.27 13.39
N LYS A 87 -2.94 1.71 13.58
CA LYS A 87 -2.63 0.81 14.69
C LYS A 87 -2.82 1.47 16.06
N GLU A 88 -2.46 2.75 16.20
CA GLU A 88 -2.57 3.49 17.46
C GLU A 88 -4.03 3.85 17.81
N ASN A 89 -4.92 3.94 16.83
CA ASN A 89 -6.24 4.53 17.00
C ASN A 89 -7.41 3.66 16.49
N TYR A 90 -7.18 2.44 15.98
CA TYR A 90 -8.20 1.64 15.28
C TYR A 90 -9.49 1.46 16.07
N GLN A 91 -9.41 1.39 17.40
CA GLN A 91 -10.57 1.25 18.30
C GLN A 91 -11.52 2.45 18.28
N ARG A 92 -11.06 3.62 17.81
CA ARG A 92 -11.84 4.85 17.68
C ARG A 92 -12.55 4.96 16.34
N TYR A 93 -12.24 4.10 15.38
CA TYR A 93 -12.78 4.18 14.04
C TYR A 93 -13.97 3.23 13.88
N SER A 94 -15.11 3.78 13.47
CA SER A 94 -16.33 3.03 13.19
C SER A 94 -16.29 2.43 11.79
N ASN A 95 -16.88 1.24 11.66
CA ASN A 95 -17.19 0.62 10.36
C ASN A 95 -16.02 0.62 9.35
N VAL A 96 -14.84 0.20 9.83
CA VAL A 96 -13.63 0.10 9.01
C VAL A 96 -13.53 -1.28 8.39
N THR A 97 -13.31 -1.31 7.08
CA THR A 97 -12.91 -2.51 6.35
C THR A 97 -11.43 -2.40 6.03
N VAL A 98 -10.64 -3.39 6.46
CA VAL A 98 -9.25 -3.54 6.03
C VAL A 98 -9.15 -4.78 5.17
N GLU A 99 -9.04 -4.57 3.87
CA GLU A 99 -8.98 -5.65 2.91
C GLU A 99 -7.65 -6.41 3.00
N PRO A 100 -7.68 -7.75 2.93
CA PRO A 100 -6.48 -8.56 2.82
C PRO A 100 -5.63 -8.13 1.63
N ARG A 101 -4.31 -8.31 1.72
CA ARG A 101 -3.37 -7.89 0.67
C ARG A 101 -3.77 -8.37 -0.73
N ARG A 102 -4.28 -9.61 -0.87
CA ARG A 102 -4.64 -10.21 -2.17
C ARG A 102 -5.79 -9.53 -2.90
N VAL A 103 -6.60 -8.74 -2.19
CA VAL A 103 -7.73 -8.00 -2.76
C VAL A 103 -7.19 -6.85 -3.61
N PHE A 104 -6.30 -6.01 -3.05
CA PHE A 104 -5.83 -4.81 -3.74
C PHE A 104 -4.39 -4.88 -4.26
N HIS A 105 -3.55 -5.80 -3.76
CA HIS A 105 -2.14 -5.91 -4.10
C HIS A 105 -1.71 -7.38 -4.16
N PRO A 106 -2.17 -8.12 -5.18
CA PRO A 106 -1.68 -9.46 -5.44
C PRO A 106 -0.16 -9.43 -5.69
N PHE A 107 0.50 -10.56 -5.47
CA PHE A 107 1.94 -10.67 -5.70
C PHE A 107 2.33 -10.25 -7.13
N ARG A 108 3.57 -9.74 -7.27
CA ARG A 108 4.07 -9.21 -8.54
C ARG A 108 3.95 -10.22 -9.67
N MET A 109 3.35 -9.75 -10.75
CA MET A 109 3.15 -10.48 -11.99
C MET A 109 4.48 -10.62 -12.74
N ARG A 110 5.10 -11.81 -12.76
CA ARG A 110 6.32 -12.16 -13.50
C ARG A 110 6.09 -13.22 -14.58
N GLY A 111 4.97 -13.94 -14.56
CA GLY A 111 4.68 -15.07 -15.44
C GLY A 111 3.54 -14.80 -16.44
N LYS A 112 3.56 -15.51 -17.58
CA LYS A 112 2.55 -15.38 -18.65
C LYS A 112 1.13 -15.71 -18.20
N ASN A 113 0.96 -16.62 -17.23
CA ASN A 113 -0.35 -17.14 -16.81
C ASN A 113 -0.90 -16.44 -15.55
N GLU A 114 -0.13 -15.60 -14.89
CA GLU A 114 -0.55 -15.02 -13.60
C GLU A 114 -1.74 -14.09 -13.77
N ARG A 115 -1.86 -13.40 -14.91
CA ARG A 115 -3.04 -12.56 -15.18
C ARG A 115 -4.30 -13.38 -15.18
N GLN A 116 -4.27 -14.55 -15.82
CA GLN A 116 -5.41 -15.46 -15.83
C GLN A 116 -5.73 -15.99 -14.43
N ILE A 117 -4.71 -16.26 -13.61
CA ILE A 117 -4.90 -16.68 -12.22
C ILE A 117 -5.65 -15.59 -11.42
N LEU A 118 -5.24 -14.32 -11.54
CA LEU A 118 -5.94 -13.21 -10.86
C LEU A 118 -7.36 -13.02 -11.38
N LEU A 119 -7.58 -13.17 -12.69
CA LEU A 119 -8.91 -13.09 -13.31
C LEU A 119 -9.81 -14.29 -12.95
N ASN A 120 -9.24 -15.42 -12.52
CA ASN A 120 -9.99 -16.62 -12.16
C ASN A 120 -10.19 -16.81 -10.64
N ASN A 121 -9.45 -16.09 -9.79
CA ASN A 121 -9.50 -16.33 -8.34
C ASN A 121 -10.75 -15.78 -7.62
N GLY A 122 -11.54 -14.95 -8.28
CA GLY A 122 -12.76 -14.34 -7.72
C GLY A 122 -12.55 -13.34 -6.57
N MET A 123 -11.32 -13.11 -6.12
CA MET A 123 -10.99 -12.33 -4.92
C MET A 123 -10.30 -11.00 -5.26
N THR A 124 -9.40 -11.00 -6.24
CA THR A 124 -8.58 -9.82 -6.54
C THR A 124 -9.42 -8.74 -7.20
N ILE A 125 -9.41 -7.55 -6.66
CA ILE A 125 -10.12 -6.40 -7.20
C ILE A 125 -9.23 -5.61 -8.17
N GLY A 126 -7.96 -5.43 -7.80
CA GLY A 126 -7.05 -4.65 -8.61
C GLY A 126 -5.58 -4.99 -8.39
N VAL A 127 -4.74 -4.36 -9.20
CA VAL A 127 -3.30 -4.59 -9.27
C VAL A 127 -2.60 -3.24 -9.30
N HIS A 128 -1.68 -3.01 -8.37
CA HIS A 128 -0.80 -1.86 -8.37
C HIS A 128 0.46 -2.15 -9.20
N HIS A 129 0.66 -1.44 -10.31
CA HIS A 129 1.79 -1.61 -11.23
C HIS A 129 3.05 -0.83 -10.80
N ALA A 130 3.43 -0.99 -9.53
CA ALA A 130 4.51 -0.21 -8.91
C ALA A 130 5.85 -0.30 -9.69
N SER A 131 6.18 0.78 -10.42
CA SER A 131 7.40 0.87 -11.24
C SER A 131 8.68 1.13 -10.42
N GLY A 132 8.54 1.70 -9.22
CA GLY A 132 9.65 2.12 -8.37
C GLY A 132 10.57 3.12 -9.07
N SER A 133 9.99 4.02 -9.87
CA SER A 133 10.70 5.08 -10.62
C SER A 133 11.45 6.05 -9.70
N TRP A 134 10.97 6.27 -8.49
CA TRP A 134 11.55 7.13 -7.46
C TRP A 134 12.81 6.57 -6.78
N ARG A 135 13.14 5.28 -7.00
CA ARG A 135 14.31 4.67 -6.35
C ARG A 135 15.59 5.11 -7.06
N GLU A 136 16.58 5.55 -6.29
CA GLU A 136 17.91 5.84 -6.85
C GLU A 136 18.58 4.58 -7.39
N ARG A 137 18.93 4.59 -8.68
CA ARG A 137 19.57 3.47 -9.40
C ARG A 137 21.06 3.67 -9.65
N TRP A 138 21.63 4.78 -9.17
CA TRP A 138 23.02 5.16 -9.41
C TRP A 138 23.89 5.07 -8.16
N THR A 139 23.38 4.53 -7.06
CA THR A 139 24.19 4.32 -5.84
C THR A 139 25.14 3.13 -6.02
N LEU A 140 26.35 3.23 -5.45
CA LEU A 140 27.32 2.13 -5.43
C LEU A 140 26.72 0.85 -4.83
N THR A 141 25.85 0.98 -3.84
CA THR A 141 25.12 -0.13 -3.21
C THR A 141 24.19 -0.84 -4.20
N TYR A 142 23.43 -0.09 -5.01
CA TYR A 142 22.57 -0.65 -6.05
C TYR A 142 23.40 -1.38 -7.13
N LEU A 143 24.48 -0.74 -7.59
CA LEU A 143 25.40 -1.32 -8.59
C LEU A 143 26.04 -2.61 -8.09
N LYS A 144 26.59 -2.61 -6.87
CA LYS A 144 27.16 -3.81 -6.23
C LYS A 144 26.13 -4.94 -6.13
N LYS A 145 24.89 -4.63 -5.74
CA LYS A 145 23.81 -5.63 -5.61
C LYS A 145 23.39 -6.21 -6.98
N LYS A 146 23.41 -5.39 -8.03
CA LYS A 146 23.11 -5.80 -9.41
C LYS A 146 24.23 -6.67 -9.99
N LEU A 147 25.49 -6.29 -9.80
CA LEU A 147 26.66 -7.08 -10.21
C LEU A 147 26.72 -8.43 -9.49
N ARG A 148 26.43 -8.47 -8.18
CA ARG A 148 26.36 -9.72 -7.43
C ARG A 148 25.32 -10.70 -7.99
N LYS A 149 24.19 -10.21 -8.50
CA LYS A 149 23.18 -11.06 -9.17
C LYS A 149 23.64 -11.60 -10.52
N LEU A 150 24.54 -10.90 -11.21
CA LEU A 150 25.12 -11.34 -12.49
C LEU A 150 26.26 -12.35 -12.32
N TRP A 151 26.85 -12.45 -11.13
CA TRP A 151 27.89 -13.43 -10.80
C TRP A 151 27.35 -14.72 -10.14
N ILE A 152 26.10 -14.69 -9.67
CA ILE A 152 25.44 -15.85 -9.02
C ILE A 152 24.49 -16.56 -10.00
N ASN A 153 24.29 -16.00 -11.20
CA ASN A 153 23.69 -16.66 -12.35
C ASN A 153 24.79 -16.99 -13.37
#